data_AF-A0A373CFB0-F1
#
_entry.id   AF-A0A373CFB0-F1
#
_cell.length_a   1.000
_cell.length_b   1.000
_cell.length_c   1.000
_cell.angle_alpha   90.00
_cell.angle_beta   90.00
_cell.angle_gamma   90.00
#
_symmetry.space_group_name_H-M   'P 1'
#
loop_
_entity.id
_entity.type
_entity.pdbx_description
1 polymer ?
#
loop_
_entity_poly.entity_id
_entity_poly.type
_entity_poly.pdbx_seq_one_letter_code
_entity_poly.pdbx_strand_id
1 'polypeptide(L)'
;MNAMQPPQSIEEIKAGLETTEKGGVRQSIRNCLTVFQRDPLLSGAIAYNILTDRKDIIKPIGFHRESTALNDTDMKYLLLYLEETYGLTNEKKIDNAIGIVANENKYHPIRDYLSALVWDGTERIRFCLRHFLGADADDYTYEALKLFLLGAISRAFQPGCKFEIMLCLVGGQGAGKSTFFRLLAVRDEWFSDDLRKLDDDNVYRKLQGHWIIEMSEMMATANAKSIEEIKSFLSRQKEVYKIPYETHPADRPRQCVFGGTSNALDFLPLDRSGNRRFIPVMVYPEQAEVHILEDEAASRAYIEQMWAEAMEIYRSGRFKLAFSPAMQRYLKEHQRDFMPEDT
;
A
#
# COMPACT_ATOMS: atom_id res chain seq x y z
N MET A 1 21.16 -11.60 9.79
CA MET A 1 21.00 -10.75 10.99
C MET A 1 22.40 -10.35 11.45
N ASN A 2 22.95 -9.24 10.95
CA ASN A 2 23.99 -8.55 11.71
C ASN A 2 23.23 -7.80 12.79
N ALA A 3 23.41 -8.20 14.06
CA ALA A 3 22.94 -7.40 15.17
C ALA A 3 23.53 -5.99 14.99
N MET A 4 22.68 -4.97 14.89
CA MET A 4 23.14 -3.58 14.88
C MET A 4 24.02 -3.39 16.12
N GLN A 5 25.32 -3.15 15.90
CA GLN A 5 26.22 -2.80 16.99
C GLN A 5 25.70 -1.50 17.61
N PRO A 6 25.75 -1.35 18.95
CA PRO A 6 25.28 -0.14 19.59
C PRO A 6 26.01 1.09 19.01
N PRO A 7 25.33 2.24 18.89
CA PRO A 7 25.93 3.45 18.37
C PRO A 7 27.19 3.81 19.18
N GLN A 8 28.26 4.12 18.46
CA GLN A 8 29.58 4.44 19.02
C GLN A 8 29.76 5.96 19.10
N SER A 9 30.75 6.43 19.87
CA SER A 9 31.09 7.87 19.82
C SER A 9 31.72 8.23 18.47
N ILE A 10 31.63 9.50 18.08
CA ILE A 10 32.23 9.99 16.84
C ILE A 10 33.75 9.74 16.85
N GLU A 11 34.42 9.90 17.99
CA GLU A 11 35.85 9.66 18.16
C GLU A 11 36.22 8.18 17.97
N GLU A 12 35.43 7.26 18.53
CA GLU A 12 35.63 5.82 18.37
C GLU A 12 35.50 5.41 16.90
N ILE A 13 34.49 5.96 16.21
CA ILE A 13 34.27 5.68 14.79
C ILE A 13 35.45 6.20 13.98
N LYS A 14 35.88 7.46 14.21
CA LYS A 14 37.04 8.07 13.54
C LYS A 14 38.31 7.23 13.70
N ALA A 15 38.59 6.76 14.91
CA ALA A 15 39.75 5.93 15.18
C ALA A 15 39.72 4.58 14.45
N GLY A 16 38.52 4.06 14.14
CA GLY A 16 38.32 2.81 13.41
C GLY A 16 38.27 2.94 11.89
N LEU A 17 38.29 4.15 11.32
CA LEU A 17 38.26 4.33 9.86
C LEU A 17 39.60 3.98 9.22
N GLU A 18 39.55 3.31 8.07
CA GLU A 18 40.76 3.06 7.28
C GLU A 18 41.38 4.39 6.84
N THR A 19 42.70 4.52 6.95
CA THR A 19 43.45 5.69 6.52
C THR A 19 44.23 5.43 5.23
N THR A 20 44.64 6.52 4.59
CA THR A 20 45.58 6.52 3.48
C THR A 20 47.02 6.53 3.99
N GLU A 21 47.99 6.24 3.13
CA GLU A 21 49.42 6.34 3.46
C GLU A 21 49.84 7.74 3.94
N LYS A 22 49.09 8.78 3.54
CA LYS A 22 49.31 10.18 3.93
C LYS A 22 48.58 10.58 5.22
N GLY A 23 47.98 9.63 5.93
CA GLY A 23 47.26 9.85 7.20
C GLY A 23 45.83 10.40 7.08
N GLY A 24 45.38 10.79 5.88
CA GLY A 24 43.97 11.19 5.66
C GLY A 24 43.02 10.00 5.64
N VAL A 25 41.73 10.22 5.94
CA VAL A 25 40.70 9.18 5.91
C VAL A 25 40.54 8.63 4.49
N ARG A 26 40.57 7.30 4.36
CA ARG A 26 40.39 6.63 3.07
C ARG A 26 38.96 6.81 2.59
N GLN A 27 38.82 7.31 1.36
CA GLN A 27 37.53 7.36 0.69
C GLN A 27 37.16 5.93 0.25
N SER A 28 36.50 5.14 1.08
CA SER A 28 36.07 3.77 0.77
C SER A 28 34.59 3.56 1.09
N ILE A 29 33.94 2.64 0.37
CA ILE A 29 32.55 2.24 0.70
C ILE A 29 32.52 1.68 2.12
N ARG A 30 33.57 0.95 2.54
CA ARG A 30 33.67 0.37 3.88
C ARG A 30 33.67 1.41 4.99
N ASN A 31 34.40 2.51 4.83
CA ASN A 31 34.40 3.61 5.79
C ASN A 31 33.03 4.31 5.83
N CYS A 32 32.44 4.61 4.66
CA CYS A 32 31.10 5.20 4.60
C CYS A 32 30.06 4.30 5.28
N LEU A 33 30.10 3.00 5.01
CA LEU A 33 29.22 2.00 5.61
C LEU A 33 29.39 1.95 7.13
N THR A 34 30.63 2.00 7.63
CA THR A 34 30.92 2.01 9.07
C THR A 34 30.30 3.23 9.74
N VAL A 35 30.40 4.41 9.13
CA VAL A 35 29.73 5.62 9.63
C VAL A 35 28.22 5.44 9.65
N PHE A 36 27.58 5.09 8.53
CA PHE A 36 26.11 4.91 8.50
C PHE A 36 25.59 3.82 9.44
N GLN A 37 26.38 2.81 9.77
CA GLN A 37 25.97 1.74 10.68
C GLN A 37 26.15 2.08 12.16
N ARG A 38 27.11 2.95 12.52
CA ARG A 38 27.55 3.13 13.91
C ARG A 38 27.42 4.54 14.45
N ASP A 39 27.34 5.52 13.57
CA ASP A 39 27.17 6.92 13.95
C ASP A 39 25.87 7.10 14.74
N PRO A 40 25.88 7.85 15.86
CA PRO A 40 24.71 7.98 16.72
C PRO A 40 23.54 8.66 16.00
N LEU A 41 23.83 9.59 15.09
CA LEU A 41 22.84 10.30 14.29
C LEU A 41 22.32 9.41 13.15
N LEU A 42 23.19 8.70 12.43
CA LEU A 42 22.86 8.01 11.18
C LEU A 42 22.49 6.53 11.34
N SER A 43 22.93 5.86 12.43
CA SER A 43 22.68 4.43 12.64
C SER A 43 21.18 4.12 12.68
N GLY A 44 20.73 3.26 11.76
CA GLY A 44 19.32 2.91 11.60
C GLY A 44 18.44 4.04 11.04
N ALA A 45 19.02 5.16 10.57
CA ALA A 45 18.24 6.25 10.01
C ALA A 45 17.74 5.96 8.60
N ILE A 46 18.54 5.26 7.80
CA ILE A 46 18.26 5.03 6.38
C ILE A 46 17.74 3.61 6.21
N ALA A 47 16.58 3.50 5.54
CA ALA A 47 15.85 2.27 5.37
C ALA A 47 15.29 2.16 3.95
N TYR A 48 15.14 0.94 3.45
CA TYR A 48 14.49 0.71 2.15
C TYR A 48 13.03 0.37 2.35
N ASN A 49 12.16 1.22 1.82
CA ASN A 49 10.72 1.07 1.86
C ASN A 49 10.27 0.14 0.72
N ILE A 50 9.88 -1.09 1.07
CA ILE A 50 9.50 -2.14 0.10
C ILE A 50 8.20 -1.78 -0.65
N LEU A 51 7.33 -0.96 -0.05
CA LEU A 51 6.07 -0.56 -0.68
C LEU A 51 6.29 0.47 -1.80
N THR A 52 7.14 1.46 -1.55
CA THR A 52 7.41 2.57 -2.48
C THR A 52 8.61 2.32 -3.39
N ASP A 53 9.46 1.32 -3.07
CA ASP A 53 10.75 1.07 -3.72
C ASP A 53 11.75 2.23 -3.58
N ARG A 54 11.65 2.98 -2.48
CA ARG A 54 12.48 4.15 -2.20
C ARG A 54 13.35 3.96 -0.97
N LYS A 55 14.42 4.75 -0.91
CA LYS A 55 15.22 4.94 0.30
C LYS A 55 14.52 6.01 1.13
N ASP A 56 14.22 5.70 2.38
CA ASP A 56 13.60 6.61 3.33
C ASP A 56 14.58 6.89 4.48
N ILE A 57 14.46 8.09 5.06
CA ILE A 57 15.10 8.45 6.32
C ILE A 57 13.99 8.44 7.39
N ILE A 58 14.06 7.45 8.27
CA ILE A 58 12.99 7.03 9.18
C ILE A 58 13.16 7.52 10.62
N LYS A 59 14.20 8.33 10.88
CA LYS A 59 14.37 9.03 12.15
C LYS A 59 14.96 10.44 11.93
N PRO A 60 14.82 11.37 12.89
CA PRO A 60 15.44 12.69 12.79
C PRO A 60 16.97 12.61 12.70
N ILE A 61 17.58 13.34 11.76
CA ILE A 61 19.03 13.38 11.52
C ILE A 61 19.61 14.81 11.56
N GLY A 62 19.02 15.68 12.38
CA GLY A 62 19.60 16.99 12.71
C GLY A 62 19.24 18.15 11.79
N PHE A 63 18.54 17.91 10.68
CA PHE A 63 18.00 18.96 9.81
C PHE A 63 16.50 18.74 9.54
N HIS A 64 15.81 19.83 9.19
CA HIS A 64 14.37 19.82 8.95
C HIS A 64 14.03 19.10 7.64
N ARG A 65 12.98 18.29 7.66
CA ARG A 65 12.50 17.50 6.52
C ARG A 65 10.98 17.46 6.51
N GLU A 66 10.41 17.48 5.31
CA GLU A 66 8.96 17.43 5.08
C GLU A 66 8.47 16.04 4.62
N SER A 67 9.39 15.15 4.23
CA SER A 67 9.07 13.82 3.71
C SER A 67 10.00 12.77 4.32
N THR A 68 9.53 11.53 4.45
CA THR A 68 10.39 10.39 4.80
C THR A 68 11.32 10.03 3.65
N ALA A 69 10.88 10.15 2.40
CA ALA A 69 11.67 9.79 1.22
C ALA A 69 12.96 10.61 1.13
N LEU A 70 14.09 9.92 0.99
CA LEU A 70 15.39 10.54 0.78
C LEU A 70 15.37 11.27 -0.58
N ASN A 71 15.69 12.56 -0.54
CA ASN A 71 15.76 13.43 -1.72
C ASN A 71 17.16 14.04 -1.92
N ASP A 72 17.33 14.79 -3.02
CA ASP A 72 18.62 15.39 -3.39
C ASP A 72 19.14 16.40 -2.35
N THR A 73 18.25 17.11 -1.65
CA THR A 73 18.63 18.03 -0.57
C THR A 73 19.12 17.26 0.65
N ASP A 74 18.46 16.15 1.01
CA ASP A 74 18.92 15.26 2.08
C ASP A 74 20.32 14.71 1.76
N MET A 75 20.56 14.32 0.50
CA MET A 75 21.88 13.87 0.04
C MET A 75 22.96 14.92 0.26
N LYS A 76 22.68 16.21 -0.04
CA LYS A 76 23.62 17.30 0.20
C LYS A 76 23.94 17.49 1.68
N TYR A 77 22.92 17.42 2.55
CA TYR A 77 23.15 17.51 4.00
C TYR A 77 23.94 16.31 4.54
N LEU A 78 23.67 15.10 4.07
CA LEU A 78 24.45 13.92 4.42
C LEU A 78 25.91 14.07 3.96
N LEU A 79 26.14 14.52 2.72
CA LEU A 79 27.48 14.78 2.21
C LEU A 79 28.24 15.79 3.08
N LEU A 80 27.61 16.92 3.40
CA LEU A 80 28.19 17.94 4.27
C LEU A 80 28.53 17.37 5.65
N TYR A 81 27.62 16.63 6.27
CA TYR A 81 27.84 16.02 7.58
C TYR A 81 29.01 15.03 7.57
N LEU A 82 29.10 14.17 6.54
CA LEU A 82 30.19 13.21 6.39
C LEU A 82 31.53 13.88 6.09
N GLU A 83 31.52 14.99 5.35
CA GLU A 83 32.71 15.80 5.06
C GLU A 83 33.25 16.45 6.35
N GLU A 84 32.42 17.22 7.05
CA GLU A 84 32.82 17.97 8.24
C GLU A 84 33.18 17.05 9.40
N THR A 85 32.42 15.97 9.57
CA THR A 85 32.60 15.09 10.72
C THR A 85 33.69 14.06 10.44
N TYR A 86 33.71 13.42 9.27
CA TYR A 86 34.55 12.23 9.02
C TYR A 86 35.57 12.42 7.89
N GLY A 87 35.59 13.55 7.19
CA GLY A 87 36.47 13.77 6.02
C GLY A 87 36.12 12.88 4.83
N LEU A 88 34.90 12.36 4.75
CA LEU A 88 34.42 11.52 3.65
C LEU A 88 33.69 12.39 2.62
N THR A 89 34.23 12.49 1.41
CA THR A 89 33.79 13.44 0.37
C THR A 89 33.43 12.77 -0.96
N ASN A 90 33.70 11.48 -1.12
CA ASN A 90 33.40 10.77 -2.37
C ASN A 90 31.91 10.39 -2.47
N GLU A 91 31.13 11.22 -3.15
CA GLU A 91 29.68 11.07 -3.31
C GLU A 91 29.25 9.68 -3.80
N LYS A 92 29.91 9.13 -4.84
CA LYS A 92 29.57 7.80 -5.38
C LYS A 92 29.73 6.69 -4.33
N LYS A 93 30.75 6.77 -3.46
CA LYS A 93 30.96 5.77 -2.39
C LYS A 93 29.95 5.95 -1.26
N ILE A 94 29.53 7.18 -0.99
CA ILE A 94 28.49 7.51 -0.02
C ILE A 94 27.13 6.99 -0.49
N ASP A 95 26.72 7.25 -1.73
CA ASP A 95 25.46 6.72 -2.28
C ASP A 95 25.44 5.18 -2.30
N ASN A 96 26.55 4.54 -2.69
CA ASN A 96 26.66 3.08 -2.60
C ASN A 96 26.47 2.57 -1.15
N ALA A 97 27.07 3.23 -0.16
CA ALA A 97 26.91 2.86 1.24
C ALA A 97 25.47 3.06 1.74
N ILE A 98 24.83 4.17 1.36
CA ILE A 98 23.41 4.43 1.61
C ILE A 98 22.54 3.30 1.03
N GLY A 99 22.81 2.88 -0.22
CA GLY A 99 22.10 1.77 -0.85
C GLY A 99 22.23 0.44 -0.08
N ILE A 100 23.44 0.14 0.40
CA ILE A 100 23.70 -1.06 1.22
C ILE A 100 22.93 -1.00 2.54
N VAL A 101 23.05 0.10 3.29
CA VAL A 101 22.40 0.26 4.60
C VAL A 101 20.89 0.26 4.48
N ALA A 102 20.33 0.97 3.49
CA ALA A 102 18.90 0.95 3.22
C ALA A 102 18.40 -0.48 2.98
N ASN A 103 19.13 -1.25 2.16
CA ASN A 103 18.79 -2.63 1.84
C ASN A 103 18.89 -3.57 3.06
N GLU A 104 19.81 -3.31 4.00
CA GLU A 104 19.90 -4.04 5.27
C GLU A 104 18.74 -3.68 6.21
N ASN A 105 18.30 -2.42 6.20
CA ASN A 105 17.22 -1.89 7.03
C ASN A 105 15.87 -1.85 6.27
N LYS A 106 15.54 -2.91 5.55
CA LYS A 106 14.28 -3.01 4.81
C LYS A 106 13.07 -3.03 5.73
N TYR A 107 12.02 -2.33 5.35
CA TYR A 107 10.74 -2.35 6.05
C TYR A 107 9.57 -2.24 5.07
N HIS A 108 8.36 -2.53 5.55
CA HIS A 108 7.15 -2.38 4.76
C HIS A 108 6.06 -1.75 5.63
N PRO A 109 5.72 -0.47 5.42
CA PRO A 109 4.93 0.32 6.36
C PRO A 109 3.55 -0.28 6.67
N ILE A 110 2.87 -0.84 5.66
CA ILE A 110 1.57 -1.52 5.86
C ILE A 110 1.72 -2.82 6.66
N ARG A 111 2.79 -3.61 6.45
CA ARG A 111 3.00 -4.86 7.20
C ARG A 111 3.32 -4.53 8.65
N ASP A 112 4.13 -3.52 8.88
CA ASP A 112 4.50 -3.07 10.22
C ASP A 112 3.26 -2.57 10.96
N TYR A 113 2.41 -1.75 10.31
CA TYR A 113 1.12 -1.33 10.83
C TYR A 113 0.21 -2.52 11.18
N LEU A 114 -0.08 -3.39 10.21
CA LEU A 114 -0.98 -4.54 10.40
C LEU A 114 -0.47 -5.52 11.45
N SER A 115 0.85 -5.69 11.55
CA SER A 115 1.46 -6.59 12.53
C SER A 115 1.36 -6.06 13.95
N ALA A 116 1.29 -4.74 14.14
CA ALA A 116 1.16 -4.09 15.43
C ALA A 116 -0.28 -4.06 15.98
N LEU A 117 -1.28 -4.35 15.14
CA LEU A 117 -2.69 -4.32 15.54
C LEU A 117 -3.04 -5.41 16.57
N VAL A 118 -3.85 -5.01 17.55
CA VAL A 118 -4.44 -5.87 18.58
C VAL A 118 -5.95 -5.69 18.52
N TRP A 119 -6.66 -6.79 18.29
CA TRP A 119 -8.12 -6.78 18.21
C TRP A 119 -8.73 -6.76 19.60
N ASP A 120 -9.75 -5.93 19.79
CA ASP A 120 -10.49 -5.79 21.03
C ASP A 120 -11.60 -6.84 21.22
N GLY A 121 -11.78 -7.75 20.26
CA GLY A 121 -12.79 -8.82 20.33
C GLY A 121 -14.19 -8.41 19.84
N THR A 122 -14.40 -7.17 19.40
CA THR A 122 -15.68 -6.71 18.87
C THR A 122 -15.76 -6.88 17.36
N GLU A 123 -16.78 -7.59 16.88
CA GLU A 123 -17.06 -7.79 15.45
C GLU A 123 -17.45 -6.46 14.79
N ARG A 124 -16.69 -6.07 13.75
CA ARG A 124 -16.88 -4.83 12.98
C ARG A 124 -17.02 -5.09 11.49
N ILE A 125 -16.36 -6.10 10.93
CA ILE A 125 -16.41 -6.37 9.47
C ILE A 125 -17.87 -6.52 9.00
N ARG A 126 -18.72 -7.20 9.78
CA ARG A 126 -20.14 -7.42 9.44
C ARG A 126 -20.96 -6.14 9.35
N PHE A 127 -20.67 -5.16 10.19
CA PHE A 127 -21.49 -3.96 10.34
C PHE A 127 -20.87 -2.72 9.69
N CYS A 128 -19.59 -2.77 9.30
CA CYS A 128 -18.85 -1.60 8.83
C CYS A 128 -19.54 -0.86 7.66
N LEU A 129 -19.98 -1.59 6.63
CA LEU A 129 -20.65 -0.97 5.48
C LEU A 129 -22.05 -0.45 5.81
N ARG A 130 -22.77 -1.07 6.76
CA ARG A 130 -24.02 -0.54 7.31
C ARG A 130 -23.78 0.73 8.10
N HIS A 131 -22.82 0.70 9.00
CA HIS A 131 -22.48 1.79 9.90
C HIS A 131 -22.15 3.08 9.15
N PHE A 132 -21.29 3.00 8.12
CA PHE A 132 -20.82 4.18 7.39
C PHE A 132 -21.59 4.50 6.11
N LEU A 133 -22.15 3.49 5.43
CA LEU A 133 -22.69 3.63 4.08
C LEU A 133 -24.13 3.11 3.96
N GLY A 134 -24.72 2.57 5.03
CA GLY A 134 -26.10 2.09 5.05
C GLY A 134 -26.36 0.81 4.25
N ALA A 135 -25.32 0.06 3.87
CA ALA A 135 -25.48 -1.26 3.25
C ALA A 135 -26.21 -2.27 4.17
N ASP A 136 -26.70 -3.38 3.62
CA ASP A 136 -27.30 -4.43 4.43
C ASP A 136 -26.26 -5.14 5.33
N ALA A 137 -26.65 -5.51 6.54
CA ALA A 137 -25.79 -6.26 7.47
C ALA A 137 -25.93 -7.79 7.28
N ASP A 138 -26.03 -8.23 6.02
CA ASP A 138 -26.23 -9.62 5.65
C ASP A 138 -24.92 -10.39 5.45
N ASP A 139 -25.04 -11.71 5.25
CA ASP A 139 -23.88 -12.58 5.05
C ASP A 139 -23.12 -12.28 3.76
N TYR A 140 -23.82 -11.81 2.71
CA TYR A 140 -23.16 -11.43 1.46
C TYR A 140 -22.25 -10.22 1.65
N THR A 141 -22.76 -9.17 2.29
CA THR A 141 -22.06 -7.91 2.54
C THR A 141 -20.87 -8.13 3.47
N TYR A 142 -21.07 -8.95 4.53
CA TYR A 142 -19.98 -9.39 5.40
C TYR A 142 -18.88 -10.13 4.62
N GLU A 143 -19.23 -11.15 3.83
CA GLU A 143 -18.25 -11.92 3.06
C GLU A 143 -17.56 -11.06 1.99
N ALA A 144 -18.28 -10.12 1.36
CA ALA A 144 -17.74 -9.19 0.38
C ALA A 144 -16.63 -8.31 0.97
N LEU A 145 -16.91 -7.64 2.09
CA LEU A 145 -15.91 -6.81 2.76
C LEU A 145 -14.77 -7.67 3.31
N LYS A 146 -15.07 -8.78 4.00
CA LYS A 146 -14.05 -9.69 4.55
C LYS A 146 -13.09 -10.18 3.46
N LEU A 147 -13.61 -10.60 2.31
CA LEU A 147 -12.80 -11.08 1.20
C LEU A 147 -11.88 -9.97 0.65
N PHE A 148 -12.39 -8.74 0.56
CA PHE A 148 -11.60 -7.58 0.17
C PHE A 148 -10.45 -7.29 1.16
N LEU A 149 -10.75 -7.24 2.46
CA LEU A 149 -9.76 -7.02 3.52
C LEU A 149 -8.67 -8.11 3.53
N LEU A 150 -9.07 -9.38 3.46
CA LEU A 150 -8.13 -10.50 3.41
C LEU A 150 -7.29 -10.49 2.13
N GLY A 151 -7.87 -10.06 1.00
CA GLY A 151 -7.14 -9.82 -0.24
C GLY A 151 -6.08 -8.74 -0.10
N ALA A 152 -6.43 -7.62 0.55
CA ALA A 152 -5.52 -6.50 0.81
C ALA A 152 -4.36 -6.91 1.72
N ILE A 153 -4.65 -7.61 2.82
CA ILE A 153 -3.62 -8.17 3.72
C ILE A 153 -2.73 -9.14 2.94
N SER A 154 -3.32 -10.05 2.16
CA SER A 154 -2.56 -11.03 1.38
C SER A 154 -1.64 -10.37 0.36
N ARG A 155 -2.10 -9.31 -0.33
CA ARG A 155 -1.27 -8.54 -1.28
C ARG A 155 -0.11 -7.83 -0.60
N ALA A 156 -0.29 -7.32 0.62
CA ALA A 156 0.78 -6.72 1.39
C ALA A 156 1.82 -7.76 1.84
N PHE A 157 1.40 -8.88 2.45
CA PHE A 157 2.30 -9.91 3.01
C PHE A 157 2.87 -10.88 1.98
N GLN A 158 2.16 -11.12 0.89
CA GLN A 158 2.53 -11.99 -0.22
C GLN A 158 2.37 -11.26 -1.56
N PRO A 159 3.25 -10.29 -1.86
CA PRO A 159 3.21 -9.53 -3.12
C PRO A 159 3.09 -10.45 -4.34
N GLY A 160 2.13 -10.14 -5.20
CA GLY A 160 1.82 -10.94 -6.39
C GLY A 160 0.98 -12.19 -6.15
N CYS A 161 0.43 -12.42 -4.94
CA CYS A 161 -0.58 -13.45 -4.73
C CYS A 161 -1.76 -13.26 -5.69
N LYS A 162 -2.41 -14.36 -6.10
CA LYS A 162 -3.57 -14.25 -6.99
C LYS A 162 -4.76 -13.66 -6.21
N PHE A 163 -5.11 -12.43 -6.55
CA PHE A 163 -6.32 -11.76 -6.07
C PHE A 163 -6.79 -10.79 -7.17
N GLU A 164 -7.94 -11.07 -7.76
CA GLU A 164 -8.48 -10.41 -8.96
C GLU A 164 -9.87 -9.78 -8.72
N ILE A 165 -10.24 -9.64 -7.46
CA ILE A 165 -11.55 -9.18 -7.00
C ILE A 165 -11.49 -7.68 -6.71
N MET A 166 -12.56 -6.98 -7.09
CA MET A 166 -12.81 -5.57 -6.84
C MET A 166 -14.13 -5.39 -6.09
N LEU A 167 -14.08 -4.82 -4.90
CA LEU A 167 -15.27 -4.44 -4.14
C LEU A 167 -15.87 -3.19 -4.79
N CYS A 168 -17.13 -3.25 -5.20
CA CYS A 168 -17.80 -2.19 -5.94
C CYS A 168 -18.92 -1.59 -5.08
N LEU A 169 -18.74 -0.38 -4.57
CA LEU A 169 -19.76 0.32 -3.79
C LEU A 169 -20.69 1.09 -4.73
N VAL A 170 -21.98 0.78 -4.71
CA VAL A 170 -22.98 1.31 -5.66
C VAL A 170 -24.09 2.03 -4.89
N GLY A 171 -24.32 3.29 -5.21
CA GLY A 171 -25.39 4.07 -4.57
C GLY A 171 -25.26 5.56 -4.82
N GLY A 172 -26.14 6.36 -4.23
CA GLY A 172 -26.23 7.80 -4.48
C GLY A 172 -24.93 8.59 -4.31
N GLN A 173 -24.84 9.73 -4.99
CA GLN A 173 -23.74 10.68 -4.80
C GLN A 173 -23.71 11.19 -3.36
N GLY A 174 -22.52 11.45 -2.83
CA GLY A 174 -22.37 11.96 -1.46
C GLY A 174 -22.49 10.90 -0.37
N ALA A 175 -22.66 9.62 -0.72
CA ALA A 175 -22.76 8.53 0.27
C ALA A 175 -21.44 8.20 1.01
N GLY A 176 -20.34 8.92 0.77
CA GLY A 176 -19.06 8.65 1.42
C GLY A 176 -18.22 7.50 0.84
N LYS A 177 -18.58 6.95 -0.33
CA LYS A 177 -17.91 5.77 -0.95
C LYS A 177 -16.39 5.95 -1.17
N SER A 178 -15.98 7.03 -1.82
CA SER A 178 -14.55 7.34 -2.07
C SER A 178 -13.81 7.59 -0.76
N THR A 179 -14.46 8.29 0.17
CA THR A 179 -13.92 8.53 1.50
C THR A 179 -13.73 7.24 2.29
N PHE A 180 -14.63 6.27 2.14
CA PHE A 180 -14.49 4.95 2.74
C PHE A 180 -13.22 4.26 2.27
N PHE A 181 -12.95 4.22 0.96
CA PHE A 181 -11.70 3.64 0.46
C PHE A 181 -10.45 4.43 0.90
N ARG A 182 -10.53 5.77 0.99
CA ARG A 182 -9.44 6.60 1.53
C ARG A 182 -9.13 6.24 2.98
N LEU A 183 -10.14 6.18 3.85
CA LEU A 183 -9.93 5.82 5.26
C LEU A 183 -9.55 4.35 5.43
N LEU A 184 -10.05 3.46 4.57
CA LEU A 184 -9.70 2.05 4.57
C LEU A 184 -8.21 1.82 4.30
N ALA A 185 -7.59 2.69 3.50
CA ALA A 185 -6.15 2.70 3.29
C ALA A 185 -5.35 3.11 4.54
N VAL A 186 -6.01 3.53 5.63
CA VAL A 186 -5.45 3.95 6.93
C VAL A 186 -4.67 5.26 6.87
N ARG A 187 -3.78 5.41 5.89
CA ARG A 187 -3.06 6.65 5.60
C ARG A 187 -3.39 7.10 4.19
N ASP A 188 -3.56 8.40 4.03
CA ASP A 188 -3.89 9.00 2.74
C ASP A 188 -2.79 8.72 1.69
N GLU A 189 -1.53 8.58 2.11
CA GLU A 189 -0.40 8.19 1.24
C GLU A 189 -0.47 6.73 0.71
N TRP A 190 -1.30 5.86 1.31
CA TRP A 190 -1.54 4.49 0.84
C TRP A 190 -2.81 4.38 -0.02
N PHE A 191 -3.50 5.49 -0.27
CA PHE A 191 -4.68 5.56 -1.11
C PHE A 191 -4.37 6.25 -2.44
N SER A 192 -5.01 5.81 -3.53
CA SER A 192 -5.01 6.55 -4.80
C SER A 192 -6.33 6.38 -5.54
N ASP A 193 -6.79 7.43 -6.18
CA ASP A 193 -7.93 7.47 -7.10
C ASP A 193 -7.52 7.96 -8.51
N ASP A 194 -6.22 8.15 -8.75
CA ASP A 194 -5.70 8.72 -10.02
C ASP A 194 -5.50 7.68 -11.13
N LEU A 195 -6.00 6.45 -10.93
CA LEU A 195 -5.97 5.42 -11.96
C LEU A 195 -7.09 5.66 -12.98
N ARG A 196 -6.80 6.49 -13.99
CA ARG A 196 -7.77 6.84 -15.05
C ARG A 196 -7.66 6.01 -16.33
N LYS A 197 -6.48 5.45 -16.61
CA LYS A 197 -6.19 4.65 -17.82
C LYS A 197 -5.33 3.44 -17.48
N LEU A 198 -5.71 2.27 -18.01
CA LEU A 198 -5.07 0.97 -17.71
C LEU A 198 -3.95 0.59 -18.68
N ASP A 199 -3.89 1.27 -19.82
CA ASP A 199 -2.93 1.10 -20.90
C ASP A 199 -1.77 2.12 -20.84
N ASP A 200 -1.71 2.93 -19.79
CA ASP A 200 -0.64 3.91 -19.57
C ASP A 200 0.70 3.22 -19.27
N ASP A 201 1.76 3.58 -20.00
CA ASP A 201 3.12 3.10 -19.75
C ASP A 201 3.61 3.42 -18.32
N ASN A 202 3.01 4.42 -17.68
CA ASN A 202 3.30 4.82 -16.29
C ASN A 202 2.32 4.24 -15.27
N VAL A 203 1.45 3.28 -15.65
CA VAL A 203 0.47 2.68 -14.74
C VAL A 203 1.13 2.16 -13.47
N TYR A 204 2.32 1.55 -13.58
CA TYR A 204 3.06 1.07 -12.41
C TYR A 204 3.36 2.18 -11.39
N ARG A 205 3.70 3.40 -11.84
CA ARG A 205 3.96 4.53 -10.92
C ARG A 205 2.72 4.95 -10.14
N LYS A 206 1.54 4.76 -10.72
CA LYS A 206 0.25 5.01 -10.05
C LYS A 206 -0.07 3.92 -9.04
N LEU A 207 0.43 2.70 -9.23
CA LEU A 207 0.26 1.59 -8.28
C LEU A 207 1.27 1.64 -7.14
N GLN A 208 2.52 2.02 -7.44
CA GLN A 208 3.63 2.01 -6.50
C GLN A 208 3.34 2.93 -5.30
N GLY A 209 3.55 2.42 -4.08
CA GLY A 209 3.28 3.17 -2.86
C GLY A 209 1.86 3.05 -2.30
N HIS A 210 0.88 2.62 -3.11
CA HIS A 210 -0.52 2.57 -2.70
C HIS A 210 -0.97 1.15 -2.35
N TRP A 211 -1.85 1.03 -1.36
CA TRP A 211 -2.46 -0.22 -0.91
C TRP A 211 -3.87 -0.40 -1.46
N ILE A 212 -4.68 0.66 -1.38
CA ILE A 212 -6.06 0.68 -1.85
C ILE A 212 -6.14 1.68 -2.98
N ILE A 213 -6.62 1.23 -4.14
CA ILE A 213 -6.78 2.08 -5.32
C ILE A 213 -8.25 2.12 -5.71
N GLU A 214 -8.84 3.30 -5.70
CA GLU A 214 -10.20 3.52 -6.17
C GLU A 214 -10.22 3.67 -7.70
N MET A 215 -11.22 3.05 -8.33
CA MET A 215 -11.55 3.15 -9.75
C MET A 215 -12.96 3.75 -9.89
N SER A 216 -13.08 5.06 -9.69
CA SER A 216 -14.35 5.79 -9.58
C SER A 216 -15.03 6.11 -10.93
N GLU A 217 -14.26 6.27 -12.01
CA GLU A 217 -14.81 6.70 -13.32
C GLU A 217 -14.87 5.57 -14.36
N MET A 218 -14.09 4.50 -14.19
CA MET A 218 -14.04 3.42 -15.19
C MET A 218 -15.29 2.57 -15.23
N MET A 219 -16.10 2.56 -14.16
CA MET A 219 -17.37 1.83 -14.14
C MET A 219 -18.50 2.58 -14.85
N ALA A 220 -18.48 3.91 -14.84
CA ALA A 220 -19.56 4.74 -15.38
C ALA A 220 -19.55 4.87 -16.92
N THR A 221 -18.42 4.57 -17.56
CA THR A 221 -18.24 4.60 -19.03
C THR A 221 -17.96 3.22 -19.61
N ALA A 222 -18.19 2.18 -18.81
CA ALA A 222 -17.81 0.81 -19.09
C ALA A 222 -18.61 0.22 -20.26
N ASN A 223 -17.97 0.05 -21.41
CA ASN A 223 -18.44 -0.86 -22.45
C ASN A 223 -17.77 -2.24 -22.31
N ALA A 224 -18.27 -3.25 -23.02
CA ALA A 224 -17.76 -4.62 -22.94
C ALA A 224 -16.23 -4.72 -23.10
N LYS A 225 -15.64 -3.93 -24.02
CA LYS A 225 -14.18 -3.90 -24.25
C LYS A 225 -13.43 -3.38 -23.04
N SER A 226 -13.84 -2.24 -22.49
CA SER A 226 -13.20 -1.66 -21.30
C SER A 226 -13.29 -2.58 -20.07
N ILE A 227 -14.34 -3.40 -19.96
CA ILE A 227 -14.50 -4.36 -18.88
C ILE A 227 -13.59 -5.56 -19.04
N GLU A 228 -13.37 -6.06 -20.26
CA GLU A 228 -12.34 -7.06 -20.51
C GLU A 228 -10.94 -6.54 -20.16
N GLU A 229 -10.64 -5.27 -20.46
CA GLU A 229 -9.40 -4.59 -20.08
C GLU A 229 -9.25 -4.49 -18.56
N ILE A 230 -10.30 -4.07 -17.83
CA ILE A 230 -10.33 -4.05 -16.36
C ILE A 230 -10.13 -5.46 -15.80
N LYS A 231 -10.84 -6.47 -16.32
CA LYS A 231 -10.71 -7.86 -15.87
C LYS A 231 -9.30 -8.39 -16.07
N SER A 232 -8.71 -8.10 -17.23
CA SER A 232 -7.32 -8.43 -17.55
C SER A 232 -6.38 -7.75 -16.57
N PHE A 233 -6.57 -6.45 -16.32
CA PHE A 233 -5.78 -5.67 -15.40
C PHE A 233 -5.86 -6.18 -13.95
N LEU A 234 -7.07 -6.42 -13.42
CA LEU A 234 -7.30 -6.99 -12.09
C LEU A 234 -6.63 -8.37 -11.93
N SER A 235 -6.58 -9.16 -13.00
CA SER A 235 -5.99 -10.51 -12.99
C SER A 235 -4.46 -10.51 -12.92
N ARG A 236 -3.78 -9.39 -13.21
CA ARG A 236 -2.32 -9.33 -13.19
C ARG A 236 -1.77 -9.55 -11.77
N GLN A 237 -0.72 -10.34 -11.68
CA GLN A 237 -0.01 -10.60 -10.42
C GLN A 237 1.24 -9.71 -10.28
N LYS A 238 1.75 -9.19 -11.39
CA LYS A 238 2.93 -8.34 -11.46
C LYS A 238 2.85 -7.39 -12.64
N GLU A 239 3.57 -6.29 -12.54
CA GLU A 239 3.86 -5.37 -13.63
C GLU A 239 5.32 -5.56 -14.06
N VAL A 240 5.59 -5.53 -15.37
CA VAL A 240 6.96 -5.45 -15.89
C VAL A 240 7.25 -3.98 -16.11
N TYR A 241 8.12 -3.40 -15.28
CA TYR A 241 8.42 -1.97 -15.33
C TYR A 241 9.92 -1.72 -15.20
N LYS A 242 10.40 -0.70 -15.90
CA LYS A 242 11.77 -0.20 -15.82
C LYS A 242 11.75 1.16 -15.14
N ILE A 243 12.26 1.25 -13.92
CA ILE A 243 12.41 2.54 -13.25
C ILE A 243 13.48 3.34 -14.02
N PRO A 244 13.33 4.68 -14.15
CA PRO A 244 14.39 5.51 -14.71
C PRO A 244 15.74 5.16 -14.07
N TYR A 245 16.80 5.17 -14.89
CA TYR A 245 18.18 4.85 -14.50
C TYR A 245 18.48 3.38 -14.18
N GLU A 246 17.48 2.49 -14.06
CA GLU A 246 17.73 1.04 -14.07
C GLU A 246 18.18 0.58 -15.47
N THR A 247 19.03 -0.43 -15.54
CA THR A 247 19.51 -0.96 -16.83
C THR A 247 18.46 -1.84 -17.50
N HIS A 248 17.74 -2.64 -16.71
CA HIS A 248 16.78 -3.64 -17.20
C HIS A 248 15.41 -3.48 -16.54
N PRO A 249 14.30 -3.74 -17.25
CA PRO A 249 13.00 -3.90 -16.62
C PRO A 249 13.03 -5.01 -15.58
N ALA A 250 12.27 -4.85 -14.50
CA ALA A 250 12.12 -5.84 -13.46
C ALA A 250 10.65 -6.22 -13.28
N ASP A 251 10.43 -7.45 -12.83
CA ASP A 251 9.12 -7.90 -12.36
C ASP A 251 8.80 -7.21 -11.03
N ARG A 252 7.66 -6.52 -10.97
CA ARG A 252 7.17 -5.82 -9.79
C ARG A 252 5.88 -6.48 -9.31
N PRO A 253 5.93 -7.35 -8.28
CA PRO A 253 4.75 -8.03 -7.78
C PRO A 253 3.75 -7.04 -7.20
N ARG A 254 2.47 -7.19 -7.55
CA ARG A 254 1.43 -6.25 -7.12
C ARG A 254 1.11 -6.40 -5.64
N GLN A 255 1.11 -5.26 -4.94
CA GLN A 255 0.88 -5.13 -3.50
C GLN A 255 -0.45 -4.44 -3.14
N CYS A 256 -1.17 -3.92 -4.14
CA CYS A 256 -2.45 -3.22 -3.97
C CYS A 256 -3.68 -4.07 -4.30
N VAL A 257 -4.84 -3.57 -3.86
CA VAL A 257 -6.18 -4.04 -4.24
C VAL A 257 -7.02 -2.87 -4.76
N PHE A 258 -8.12 -3.18 -5.46
CA PHE A 258 -8.93 -2.20 -6.16
C PHE A 258 -10.34 -2.11 -5.59
N GLY A 259 -10.79 -0.90 -5.30
CA GLY A 259 -12.18 -0.58 -4.99
C GLY A 259 -12.84 0.13 -6.17
N GLY A 260 -14.06 -0.22 -6.51
CA GLY A 260 -14.88 0.50 -7.49
C GLY A 260 -15.95 1.32 -6.79
N THR A 261 -16.26 2.51 -7.30
CA THR A 261 -17.43 3.28 -6.86
C THR A 261 -18.29 3.61 -8.07
N SER A 262 -19.61 3.55 -7.91
CA SER A 262 -20.56 3.95 -8.95
C SER A 262 -21.81 4.58 -8.35
N ASN A 263 -22.38 5.52 -9.11
CA ASN A 263 -23.72 6.06 -8.85
C ASN A 263 -24.79 5.40 -9.75
N ALA A 264 -24.36 4.71 -10.82
CA ALA A 264 -25.23 3.99 -11.73
C ALA A 264 -25.40 2.53 -11.27
N LEU A 265 -26.64 2.04 -11.28
CA LEU A 265 -26.95 0.65 -10.94
C LEU A 265 -26.46 -0.30 -12.03
N ASP A 266 -26.66 0.06 -13.29
CA ASP A 266 -26.35 -0.71 -14.50
C ASP A 266 -24.86 -0.66 -14.92
N PHE A 267 -23.95 -0.58 -13.96
CA PHE A 267 -22.51 -0.42 -14.22
C PHE A 267 -21.82 -1.70 -14.74
N LEU A 268 -22.44 -2.87 -14.55
CA LEU A 268 -21.88 -4.14 -15.04
C LEU A 268 -22.39 -4.41 -16.45
N PRO A 269 -21.51 -4.57 -17.46
CA PRO A 269 -21.99 -4.93 -18.79
C PRO A 269 -22.54 -6.36 -18.80
N LEU A 270 -23.39 -6.60 -19.80
CA LEU A 270 -23.83 -7.93 -20.23
C LEU A 270 -22.63 -8.75 -20.77
N ASP A 271 -21.91 -9.44 -19.89
CA ASP A 271 -20.72 -10.20 -20.25
C ASP A 271 -20.95 -11.72 -20.19
N ARG A 272 -20.73 -12.37 -21.35
CA ARG A 272 -20.83 -13.84 -21.51
C ARG A 272 -19.76 -14.62 -20.73
N SER A 273 -18.61 -14.02 -20.45
CA SER A 273 -17.51 -14.59 -19.63
C SER A 273 -17.77 -14.50 -18.12
N GLY A 274 -18.77 -13.72 -17.70
CA GLY A 274 -19.22 -13.54 -16.32
C GLY A 274 -18.44 -12.48 -15.53
N ASN A 275 -19.08 -11.89 -14.52
CA ASN A 275 -18.57 -10.72 -13.77
C ASN A 275 -17.98 -11.06 -12.40
N ARG A 276 -17.51 -12.28 -12.16
CA ARG A 276 -17.01 -12.78 -10.85
C ARG A 276 -15.93 -11.93 -10.16
N ARG A 277 -15.29 -11.00 -10.89
CA ARG A 277 -14.25 -10.08 -10.38
C ARG A 277 -14.83 -8.82 -9.73
N PHE A 278 -16.10 -8.51 -9.98
CA PHE A 278 -16.79 -7.35 -9.45
C PHE A 278 -17.74 -7.81 -8.34
N ILE A 279 -17.58 -7.31 -7.13
CA ILE A 279 -18.46 -7.63 -6.01
C ILE A 279 -19.27 -6.37 -5.68
N PRO A 280 -20.46 -6.21 -6.29
CA PRO A 280 -21.30 -5.04 -6.02
C PRO A 280 -21.89 -5.12 -4.61
N VAL A 281 -21.88 -4.00 -3.90
CA VAL A 281 -22.60 -3.82 -2.64
C VAL A 281 -23.38 -2.52 -2.73
N MET A 282 -24.70 -2.62 -2.52
CA MET A 282 -25.57 -1.45 -2.47
C MET A 282 -25.32 -0.65 -1.19
N VAL A 283 -25.29 0.67 -1.34
CA VAL A 283 -25.16 1.61 -0.23
C VAL A 283 -26.28 2.64 -0.28
N TYR A 284 -26.77 3.00 0.91
CA TYR A 284 -27.97 3.80 1.13
C TYR A 284 -27.65 4.85 2.21
N PRO A 285 -27.15 6.05 1.86
CA PRO A 285 -26.71 7.03 2.86
C PRO A 285 -27.79 7.40 3.89
N GLU A 286 -29.08 7.31 3.54
CA GLU A 286 -30.19 7.51 4.47
C GLU A 286 -30.33 6.42 5.54
N GLN A 287 -29.69 5.28 5.35
CA GLN A 287 -29.66 4.14 6.28
C GLN A 287 -28.31 4.00 7.00
N ALA A 288 -27.35 4.87 6.71
CA ALA A 288 -26.08 4.92 7.44
C ALA A 288 -26.32 5.38 8.88
N GLU A 289 -25.64 4.77 9.83
CA GLU A 289 -25.75 5.14 11.26
C GLU A 289 -25.01 6.44 11.54
N VAL A 290 -23.89 6.65 10.86
CA VAL A 290 -23.07 7.86 10.93
C VAL A 290 -22.40 8.11 9.59
N HIS A 291 -22.30 9.37 9.17
CA HIS A 291 -21.53 9.67 7.96
C HIS A 291 -20.04 9.56 8.28
N ILE A 292 -19.26 8.93 7.39
CA ILE A 292 -17.82 8.64 7.62
C ILE A 292 -16.93 9.87 7.87
N LEU A 293 -17.40 11.07 7.52
CA LEU A 293 -16.71 12.35 7.79
C LEU A 293 -17.27 13.12 8.99
N GLU A 294 -18.33 12.64 9.64
CA GLU A 294 -18.92 13.32 10.79
C GLU A 294 -17.93 13.40 11.95
N ASP A 295 -17.24 12.28 12.23
CA ASP A 295 -16.08 12.21 13.11
C ASP A 295 -15.01 11.30 12.47
N GLU A 296 -14.04 11.91 11.79
CA GLU A 296 -12.98 11.17 11.11
C GLU A 296 -12.09 10.41 12.11
N ALA A 297 -11.88 10.92 13.32
CA ALA A 297 -11.04 10.26 14.33
C ALA A 297 -11.72 8.97 14.82
N ALA A 298 -13.02 9.04 15.13
CA ALA A 298 -13.81 7.86 15.49
C ALA A 298 -13.88 6.86 14.32
N SER A 299 -14.07 7.34 13.09
CA SER A 299 -14.12 6.49 11.89
C SER A 299 -12.79 5.75 11.67
N ARG A 300 -11.65 6.42 11.84
CA ARG A 300 -10.33 5.80 11.75
C ARG A 300 -10.10 4.76 12.85
N ALA A 301 -10.53 5.03 14.09
CA ALA A 301 -10.43 4.07 15.19
C ALA A 301 -11.29 2.81 14.94
N TYR A 302 -12.50 2.98 14.37
CA TYR A 302 -13.34 1.86 13.97
C TYR A 302 -12.66 1.00 12.88
N ILE A 303 -12.15 1.65 11.83
CA ILE A 303 -11.47 0.98 10.72
C ILE A 303 -10.19 0.26 11.19
N GLU A 304 -9.43 0.86 12.11
CA GLU A 304 -8.27 0.22 12.73
C GLU A 304 -8.64 -1.09 13.43
N GLN A 305 -9.69 -1.09 14.24
CA GLN A 305 -10.14 -2.31 14.90
C GLN A 305 -10.78 -3.33 13.94
N MET A 306 -11.40 -2.88 12.84
CA MET A 306 -11.83 -3.77 11.77
C MET A 306 -10.63 -4.44 11.06
N TRP A 307 -9.55 -3.71 10.83
CA TRP A 307 -8.30 -4.29 10.32
C TRP A 307 -7.69 -5.27 11.33
N ALA A 308 -7.78 -4.97 12.64
CA ALA A 308 -7.33 -5.88 13.69
C ALA A 308 -8.13 -7.20 13.68
N GLU A 309 -9.46 -7.13 13.54
CA GLU A 309 -10.32 -8.30 13.36
C GLU A 309 -9.92 -9.11 12.11
N ALA A 310 -9.72 -8.45 10.96
CA ALA A 310 -9.30 -9.10 9.73
C ALA A 310 -7.93 -9.77 9.86
N MET A 311 -7.01 -9.16 10.61
CA MET A 311 -5.69 -9.73 10.91
C MET A 311 -5.77 -10.98 11.77
N GLU A 312 -6.70 -11.08 12.72
CA GLU A 312 -6.92 -12.32 13.49
C GLU A 312 -7.40 -13.47 12.58
N ILE A 313 -8.33 -13.18 11.66
CA ILE A 313 -8.77 -14.15 10.65
C ILE A 313 -7.58 -14.59 9.77
N TYR A 314 -6.77 -13.64 9.29
CA TYR A 314 -5.60 -13.93 8.47
C TYR A 314 -4.56 -14.78 9.22
N ARG A 315 -4.21 -14.41 10.46
CA ARG A 315 -3.26 -15.11 11.34
C ARG A 315 -3.71 -16.53 11.67
N SER A 316 -5.01 -16.77 11.78
CA SER A 316 -5.55 -18.12 12.00
C SER A 316 -5.22 -19.09 10.86
N GLY A 317 -4.93 -18.57 9.65
CA GLY A 317 -4.74 -19.35 8.42
C GLY A 317 -6.02 -20.02 7.90
N ARG A 318 -7.18 -19.83 8.55
CA ARG A 318 -8.45 -20.48 8.22
C ARG A 318 -9.32 -19.58 7.34
N PHE A 319 -8.78 -19.17 6.20
CA PHE A 319 -9.51 -18.36 5.22
C PHE A 319 -9.25 -18.84 3.79
N LYS A 320 -10.08 -18.37 2.87
CA LYS A 320 -9.87 -18.54 1.42
C LYS A 320 -10.07 -17.20 0.74
N LEU A 321 -9.20 -16.89 -0.22
CA LEU A 321 -9.36 -15.73 -1.10
C LEU A 321 -10.35 -16.00 -2.23
N ALA A 322 -11.48 -16.62 -1.89
CA ALA A 322 -12.56 -16.92 -2.81
C ALA A 322 -13.85 -17.18 -2.03
N PHE A 323 -14.97 -16.78 -2.62
CA PHE A 323 -16.29 -17.15 -2.12
C PHE A 323 -16.54 -18.65 -2.15
N SER A 324 -17.39 -19.10 -1.21
CA SER A 324 -17.93 -20.46 -1.22
C SER A 324 -18.74 -20.71 -2.50
N PRO A 325 -18.92 -21.97 -2.94
CA PRO A 325 -19.75 -22.27 -4.12
C PRO A 325 -21.19 -21.74 -4.02
N ALA A 326 -21.76 -21.70 -2.81
CA ALA A 326 -23.09 -21.13 -2.58
C ALA A 326 -23.07 -19.61 -2.79
N MET A 327 -22.08 -18.92 -2.21
CA MET A 327 -21.93 -17.47 -2.33
C MET A 327 -21.59 -17.04 -3.76
N GLN A 328 -20.87 -17.86 -4.53
CA GLN A 328 -20.64 -17.61 -5.96
C GLN A 328 -21.92 -17.68 -6.80
N ARG A 329 -22.85 -18.60 -6.47
CA ARG A 329 -24.16 -18.67 -7.13
C ARG A 329 -25.00 -17.45 -6.79
N TYR A 330 -25.06 -17.09 -5.50
CA TYR A 330 -25.73 -15.87 -5.04
C TYR A 330 -25.18 -14.63 -5.76
N LEU A 331 -23.85 -14.44 -5.77
CA LEU A 331 -23.20 -13.32 -6.46
C LEU A 331 -23.60 -13.26 -7.94
N LYS A 332 -23.65 -14.40 -8.64
CA LYS A 332 -24.04 -14.43 -10.06
C LYS A 332 -25.47 -13.97 -10.29
N GLU A 333 -26.38 -14.30 -9.39
CA GLU A 333 -27.78 -13.87 -9.43
C GLU A 333 -27.89 -12.39 -9.09
N HIS A 334 -27.27 -11.95 -7.98
CA HIS A 334 -27.25 -10.57 -7.53
C HIS A 334 -26.64 -9.61 -8.55
N GLN A 335 -25.59 -10.03 -9.28
CA GLN A 335 -24.98 -9.24 -10.33
C GLN A 335 -25.92 -8.89 -11.48
N ARG A 336 -27.04 -9.61 -11.67
CA ARG A 336 -28.04 -9.29 -12.70
C ARG A 336 -28.76 -7.98 -12.39
N ASP A 337 -28.90 -7.63 -11.11
CA ASP A 337 -29.53 -6.39 -10.67
C ASP A 337 -28.70 -5.14 -11.05
N PHE A 338 -27.44 -5.36 -11.45
CA PHE A 338 -26.50 -4.31 -11.86
C PHE A 338 -26.16 -4.34 -13.35
N MET A 339 -26.87 -5.16 -14.12
CA MET A 339 -26.73 -5.21 -15.58
C MET A 339 -27.84 -4.37 -16.23
N PRO A 340 -27.58 -3.75 -17.41
CA PRO A 340 -28.64 -3.15 -18.21
C PRO A 340 -29.74 -4.18 -18.50
N GLU A 341 -30.99 -3.73 -18.52
CA GLU A 341 -32.11 -4.55 -19.01
C GLU A 341 -31.89 -4.87 -20.50
N ASP A 342 -32.18 -6.11 -20.93
CA ASP A 342 -32.16 -6.50 -22.33
C ASP A 342 -33.27 -5.73 -23.09
N THR A 343 -32.96 -4.57 -23.67
CA THR A 343 -33.84 -3.84 -24.62
C THR A 343 -33.80 -4.42 -26.02
#